data_AF-K5W6A4-F1
#
_entry.id   AF-K5W6A4-F1
#
_cell.length_a   1.000
_cell.length_b   1.000
_cell.length_c   1.000
_cell.angle_alpha   90.00
_cell.angle_beta   90.00
_cell.angle_gamma   90.00
#
_symmetry.space_group_name_H-M   'P 1'
#
loop_
_entity.id
_entity.type
_entity.pdbx_description
1 polymer ?
#
loop_
_entity_poly.entity_id
_entity_poly.type
_entity_poly.pdbx_seq_one_letter_code
_entity_poly.pdbx_strand_id
1 'polypeptide(L)'
;PYAASQPLPPNAQGQQYPYDPSMLDRQASASGRYECMWCGKGFTRPSSLRIHMNTHTGERPYVCPFEGCGRSFSVQSNMRRHARVH
;
A
#
# COMPACT_ATOMS: atom_id res chain seq x y z
N PRO A 1 10.61 19.34 -25.16
CA PRO A 1 9.29 18.66 -25.14
C PRO A 1 9.43 17.22 -24.62
N TYR A 2 9.69 17.09 -23.32
CA TYR A 2 9.68 15.79 -22.65
C TYR A 2 8.22 15.39 -22.46
N ALA A 3 7.72 14.51 -23.31
CA ALA A 3 6.43 13.88 -23.11
C ALA A 3 6.57 12.94 -21.91
N ALA A 4 6.30 13.47 -20.72
CA ALA A 4 6.14 12.68 -19.52
C ALA A 4 4.92 11.78 -19.75
N SER A 5 5.18 10.52 -20.12
CA SER A 5 4.20 9.45 -20.00
C SER A 5 3.81 9.37 -18.53
N GLN A 6 2.73 10.07 -18.18
CA GLN A 6 2.13 10.02 -16.86
C GLN A 6 1.80 8.55 -16.57
N PRO A 7 2.23 7.97 -15.44
CA PRO A 7 1.76 6.66 -15.05
C PRO A 7 0.24 6.77 -14.83
N LEU A 8 -0.53 6.10 -15.69
CA LEU A 8 -1.98 6.07 -15.62
C LEU A 8 -2.40 5.49 -14.26
N PRO A 9 -3.42 6.06 -13.58
CA PRO A 9 -4.01 5.41 -12.42
C PRO A 9 -4.63 4.09 -12.87
N PRO A 10 -4.39 2.95 -12.19
CA PRO A 10 -5.10 1.72 -12.49
C PRO A 10 -6.58 1.92 -12.14
N ASN A 11 -7.39 2.12 -13.18
CA ASN A 11 -8.81 2.40 -13.11
C ASN A 11 -9.62 1.09 -13.10
N ALA A 12 -10.63 1.04 -12.23
CA ALA A 12 -11.97 0.46 -12.46
C ALA A 12 -12.16 -0.99 -12.92
N GLN A 13 -11.17 -1.88 -12.97
CA GLN A 13 -11.36 -3.24 -13.50
C GLN A 13 -11.32 -4.39 -12.48
N GLY A 14 -11.27 -4.10 -11.17
CA GLY A 14 -11.35 -5.15 -10.14
C GLY A 14 -10.21 -6.17 -10.18
N GLN A 15 -9.11 -5.87 -10.89
CA GLN A 15 -7.96 -6.73 -10.96
C GLN A 15 -7.02 -6.42 -9.79
N GLN A 16 -6.84 -7.39 -8.90
CA GLN A 16 -5.82 -7.36 -7.85
C GLN A 16 -4.45 -7.40 -8.51
N TYR A 17 -3.73 -6.27 -8.54
CA TYR A 17 -2.33 -6.27 -8.92
C TYR A 17 -1.48 -6.62 -7.69
N PRO A 18 -0.61 -7.64 -7.77
CA PRO A 18 0.29 -8.00 -6.68
C PRO A 18 1.25 -6.83 -6.40
N TYR A 19 1.53 -6.62 -5.12
CA TYR A 19 2.61 -5.75 -4.63
C TYR A 19 3.83 -5.73 -5.56
N ASP A 20 4.05 -4.60 -6.24
CA ASP A 20 5.24 -4.37 -7.06
C ASP A 20 6.26 -3.52 -6.27
N PRO A 21 7.41 -4.09 -5.87
CA PRO A 21 8.46 -3.38 -5.15
C PRO A 21 9.02 -2.15 -5.88
N SER A 22 8.89 -2.08 -7.22
CA SER A 22 9.38 -0.97 -8.04
C SER A 22 8.63 0.34 -7.81
N MET A 23 7.43 0.29 -7.20
CA MET A 23 6.73 1.51 -6.80
C MET A 23 7.48 2.28 -5.71
N LEU A 24 8.41 1.64 -4.98
CA LEU A 24 9.21 2.24 -3.90
C LEU A 24 10.43 3.06 -4.37
N ASP A 25 10.95 2.77 -5.57
CA ASP A 25 12.21 3.37 -6.05
C ASP A 25 12.10 4.83 -6.49
N ARG A 26 10.90 5.36 -6.76
CA ARG A 26 10.68 6.76 -7.20
C ARG A 26 10.24 7.72 -6.09
N GLN A 27 10.31 7.32 -4.82
CA GLN A 27 9.61 7.99 -3.72
C GLN A 27 10.43 9.02 -2.94
N ALA A 28 11.74 9.17 -3.17
CA ALA A 28 12.53 10.17 -2.46
C ALA A 28 12.33 11.57 -3.08
N SER A 29 11.37 12.33 -2.54
CA SER A 29 11.25 13.76 -2.82
C SER A 29 12.45 14.51 -2.21
N ALA A 30 12.93 15.59 -2.83
CA ALA A 30 14.05 16.41 -2.32
C ALA A 30 13.83 16.94 -0.88
N SER A 31 12.59 16.86 -0.37
CA SER A 31 12.18 17.20 0.99
C SER A 31 12.34 16.07 2.03
N GLY A 32 12.91 14.91 1.67
CA GLY A 32 13.05 13.77 2.58
C GLY A 32 11.72 13.06 2.90
N ARG A 33 10.70 13.27 2.06
CA ARG A 33 9.36 12.67 2.19
C ARG A 33 9.12 11.65 1.08
N TYR A 34 8.38 10.62 1.43
CA TYR A 34 7.93 9.54 0.56
C TYR A 34 6.55 9.86 0.00
N GLU A 35 6.42 10.08 -1.31
CA GLU A 35 5.17 10.54 -1.91
C GLU A 35 4.42 9.43 -2.66
N CYS A 36 3.11 9.35 -2.44
CA CYS A 36 2.23 8.45 -3.17
C CYS A 36 2.04 8.95 -4.61
N MET A 37 2.38 8.12 -5.59
CA MET A 37 2.21 8.46 -7.01
C MET A 37 0.74 8.55 -7.44
N TRP A 38 -0.18 7.92 -6.71
CA TRP A 38 -1.61 7.90 -7.07
C TRP A 38 -2.41 9.08 -6.52
N CYS A 39 -2.07 9.59 -5.33
CA CYS A 39 -2.81 10.69 -4.71
C CYS A 39 -1.93 11.85 -4.22
N GLY A 40 -0.61 11.79 -4.43
CA GLY A 40 0.33 12.82 -4.01
C GLY A 40 0.55 12.92 -2.50
N LYS A 41 -0.04 12.04 -1.69
CA LYS A 41 0.15 12.08 -0.22
C LYS A 41 1.61 11.81 0.15
N GLY A 42 2.18 12.71 0.95
CA GLY A 42 3.52 12.57 1.51
C GLY A 42 3.53 11.84 2.85
N PHE A 43 4.54 11.00 3.05
CA PHE A 43 4.79 10.21 4.25
C PHE A 43 6.23 10.40 4.72
N THR A 44 6.45 10.44 6.03
CA THR A 44 7.80 10.58 6.59
C THR A 44 8.61 9.28 6.51
N ARG A 45 7.95 8.14 6.30
CA ARG A 45 8.55 6.80 6.35
C ARG A 45 8.13 5.99 5.14
N PRO A 46 9.03 5.20 4.53
CA PRO A 46 8.70 4.37 3.36
C PRO A 46 7.70 3.27 3.73
N SER A 47 7.78 2.74 4.95
CA SER A 47 6.82 1.75 5.46
C SER A 47 5.39 2.29 5.57
N SER A 48 5.24 3.59 5.84
CA SER A 48 3.91 4.24 5.89
C SER A 48 3.34 4.42 4.49
N LEU A 49 4.17 4.80 3.52
CA LEU A 49 3.76 4.85 2.12
C LEU A 49 3.40 3.46 1.59
N ARG A 50 4.19 2.42 1.90
CA ARG A 50 3.89 1.04 1.53
C ARG A 50 2.53 0.58 2.07
N ILE A 51 2.27 0.83 3.35
CA ILE A 51 0.96 0.52 3.97
C ILE A 51 -0.16 1.31 3.29
N HIS A 52 0.09 2.58 2.95
CA HIS A 52 -0.89 3.39 2.24
C HIS A 52 -1.19 2.85 0.84
N MET A 53 -0.23 2.29 0.10
CA MET A 53 -0.53 1.69 -1.21
C MET A 53 -1.58 0.59 -1.13
N ASN A 54 -1.66 -0.15 -0.01
CA ASN A 54 -2.70 -1.15 0.20
C ASN A 54 -4.13 -0.56 0.20
N THR A 55 -4.29 0.75 0.47
CA THR A 55 -5.61 1.40 0.40
C THR A 55 -6.08 1.65 -1.02
N HIS A 56 -5.14 1.67 -1.97
CA HIS A 56 -5.43 1.83 -3.39
C HIS A 56 -5.54 0.48 -4.09
N THR A 57 -4.68 -0.50 -3.76
CA THR A 57 -4.77 -1.87 -4.32
C THR A 57 -5.86 -2.72 -3.68
N GLY A 58 -6.33 -2.35 -2.48
CA GLY A 58 -7.26 -3.16 -1.70
C GLY A 58 -6.61 -4.41 -1.10
N GLU A 59 -5.28 -4.56 -1.20
CA GLU A 59 -4.56 -5.72 -0.67
C GLU A 59 -4.62 -5.76 0.87
N ARG A 60 -4.78 -6.97 1.40
CA ARG A 60 -4.84 -7.25 2.83
C ARG A 60 -3.90 -8.43 3.16
N PRO A 61 -2.58 -8.23 3.08
CA PRO A 61 -1.61 -9.32 3.16
C PRO A 61 -1.54 -9.95 4.56
N TYR A 62 -2.06 -9.30 5.60
CA TYR A 62 -1.98 -9.79 6.96
C TYR A 62 -3.25 -10.55 7.33
N VAL A 63 -3.24 -11.87 7.16
CA VAL A 63 -4.34 -12.75 7.55
C VAL A 63 -4.23 -13.12 9.03
N CYS A 64 -5.37 -13.22 9.71
CA CYS A 64 -5.45 -13.68 11.10
C CYS A 64 -4.93 -15.13 11.17
N PRO A 65 -4.03 -15.45 12.12
CA PRO A 65 -3.45 -16.79 12.25
C PRO A 65 -4.41 -17.81 12.89
N PHE A 66 -5.57 -17.38 13.38
CA PHE A 66 -6.57 -18.30 13.94
C PHE A 66 -7.37 -18.97 12.83
N GLU A 67 -7.22 -20.28 12.76
CA GLU A 67 -8.00 -21.15 11.88
C GLU A 67 -9.51 -20.93 12.11
N GLY A 68 -10.26 -20.72 11.02
CA GLY A 68 -11.68 -20.41 11.06
C GLY A 68 -12.03 -18.92 11.15
N CYS A 69 -11.09 -18.02 11.45
CA CYS A 69 -11.38 -16.58 11.46
C CYS A 69 -11.37 -15.97 10.05
N GLY A 70 -10.37 -16.30 9.22
CA GLY A 70 -10.25 -15.84 7.83
C GLY A 70 -10.11 -14.33 7.62
N ARG A 71 -10.09 -13.51 8.69
CA ARG A 71 -10.01 -12.05 8.59
C ARG A 71 -8.62 -11.61 8.13
N SER A 72 -8.59 -10.76 7.09
CA SER A 72 -7.36 -10.15 6.58
C SER A 72 -7.27 -8.66 6.90
N PHE A 73 -6.07 -8.09 6.93
CA PHE A 73 -5.82 -6.69 7.26
C PHE A 73 -4.74 -6.10 6.36
N SER A 74 -4.84 -4.80 6.08
CA SER A 74 -3.82 -4.06 5.33
C SER A 74 -2.59 -3.69 6.17
N VAL A 75 -2.66 -3.85 7.50
CA VAL A 75 -1.57 -3.51 8.45
C VAL A 75 -1.36 -4.61 9.48
N GLN A 76 -0.10 -4.99 9.72
CA GLN A 76 0.27 -6.05 10.65
C GLN A 76 -0.15 -5.75 12.10
N SER A 77 0.02 -4.51 12.56
CA SER A 77 -0.37 -4.11 13.92
C SER A 77 -1.87 -4.26 14.16
N ASN A 78 -2.69 -4.00 13.14
CA ASN A 78 -4.14 -4.20 13.20
C ASN A 78 -4.50 -5.68 13.30
N MET A 79 -3.88 -6.53 12.47
CA MET A 79 -4.06 -7.99 12.56
C MET A 79 -3.65 -8.51 13.94
N ARG A 80 -2.48 -8.12 14.44
CA ARG A 80 -2.01 -8.53 15.78
C ARG A 80 -2.94 -8.08 16.89
N ARG A 81 -3.43 -6.83 16.82
CA ARG A 81 -4.42 -6.33 17.79
C ARG A 81 -5.70 -7.15 17.74
N HIS A 82 -6.19 -7.49 16.56
CA HIS A 82 -7.34 -8.36 16.39
C HIS A 82 -7.07 -9.77 16.92
N ALA A 83 -5.90 -10.34 16.70
CA ALA A 83 -5.56 -11.68 17.19
C ALA A 83 -5.60 -11.81 18.71
N ARG A 84 -5.50 -10.70 19.46
CA ARG A 84 -5.63 -10.67 20.93
C ARG A 84 -7.07 -10.80 21.44
N VAL A 85 -8.06 -10.74 20.56
CA VAL A 85 -9.48 -10.85 20.95
C VAL A 85 -10.05 -12.25 20.74
N HIS A 86 -9.25 -13.16 20.18
CA HIS A 86 -9.50 -14.60 20.25
C HIS A 86 -8.97 -15.13 21.58
#